data_AF-A0A535GK41-F1
#
_entry.id   AF-A0A535GK41-F1
#
_cell.length_a   1.000
_cell.length_b   1.000
_cell.length_c   1.000
_cell.angle_alpha   90.00
_cell.angle_beta   90.00
_cell.angle_gamma   90.00
#
_symmetry.space_group_name_H-M   'P 1'
#
loop_
_entity.id
_entity.type
_entity.pdbx_description
1 polymer ?
#
loop_
_entity_poly.entity_id
_entity_poly.type
_entity_poly.pdbx_seq_one_letter_code
_entity_poly.pdbx_strand_id
1 'polypeptide(L)'
;EPWGTRLLVEGKGQLFLDERSLWPDGKFVTTNVVVRKEFMDQHPDLVSKFLQAHVDTIQYIKSNPSSAQSIVNSEIKRITGKAFPGTVIASSFTNLDIIYDPLVSTLMVSADRAYSLGFLGSSKPDLSGIYDLAPLNQVLTKKGLATVSGS
;
A
#
# COMPACT_ATOMS: atom_id res chain seq x y z
N GLU A 1 -5.27 2.23 -9.29
CA GLU A 1 -4.82 3.28 -10.24
C GLU A 1 -3.84 2.74 -11.28
N PRO A 2 -3.63 3.37 -12.46
CA PRO A 2 -4.34 4.55 -12.98
C PRO A 2 -5.63 4.21 -13.75
N TRP A 3 -6.11 2.96 -13.74
CA TRP A 3 -7.24 2.52 -14.57
C TRP A 3 -8.56 3.25 -14.27
N GLY A 4 -8.88 3.49 -12.99
CA GLY A 4 -10.04 4.28 -12.59
C GLY A 4 -9.97 5.71 -13.15
N THR A 5 -8.80 6.36 -12.99
CA THR A 5 -8.52 7.68 -13.58
C THR A 5 -8.69 7.68 -15.11
N ARG A 6 -8.23 6.65 -15.81
CA ARG A 6 -8.40 6.55 -17.27
C ARG A 6 -9.86 6.42 -17.68
N LEU A 7 -10.69 5.69 -16.93
CA LEU A 7 -12.12 5.60 -17.22
C LEU A 7 -12.79 6.98 -17.13
N LEU A 8 -12.42 7.81 -16.16
CA LEU A 8 -12.94 9.17 -16.02
C LEU A 8 -12.45 10.08 -17.17
N VAL A 9 -11.14 10.12 -17.41
CA VAL A 9 -10.51 11.08 -18.34
C VAL A 9 -10.71 10.68 -19.80
N GLU A 10 -10.49 9.42 -20.13
CA GLU A 10 -10.50 8.90 -21.51
C GLU A 10 -11.85 8.26 -21.85
N GLY A 11 -12.42 7.51 -20.91
CA GLY A 11 -13.65 6.75 -21.10
C GLY A 11 -14.96 7.52 -20.86
N LYS A 12 -14.88 8.77 -20.37
CA LYS A 12 -16.05 9.58 -19.95
C LYS A 12 -16.94 8.90 -18.90
N GLY A 13 -16.36 7.98 -18.12
CA GLY A 13 -17.02 7.37 -16.98
C GLY A 13 -17.29 8.39 -15.88
N GLN A 14 -18.14 8.01 -14.93
CA GLN A 14 -18.43 8.80 -13.74
C GLN A 14 -18.17 7.94 -12.49
N LEU A 15 -17.66 8.57 -11.44
CA LEU A 15 -17.44 7.91 -10.16
C LEU A 15 -18.80 7.60 -9.53
N PHE A 16 -19.16 6.32 -9.47
CA PHE A 16 -20.40 5.88 -8.82
C PHE A 16 -20.25 5.87 -7.28
N LEU A 17 -19.16 5.30 -6.79
CA LEU A 17 -18.86 5.18 -5.36
C LEU A 17 -17.36 5.30 -5.14
N ASP A 18 -16.97 6.14 -4.17
CA ASP A 18 -15.62 6.19 -3.65
C ASP A 18 -15.50 5.21 -2.48
N GLU A 19 -14.67 4.17 -2.61
CA GLU A 19 -14.49 3.17 -1.56
C GLU A 19 -14.03 3.80 -0.24
N ARG A 20 -13.30 4.93 -0.27
CA ARG A 20 -12.89 5.66 0.94
C ARG A 20 -14.08 6.01 1.83
N SER A 21 -15.25 6.29 1.25
CA SER A 21 -16.47 6.60 2.01
C SER A 21 -17.01 5.44 2.85
N LEU A 22 -16.54 4.21 2.60
CA LEU A 22 -16.96 2.99 3.31
C LEU A 22 -16.04 2.60 4.47
N TRP A 23 -14.96 3.35 4.69
CA TRP A 23 -13.92 3.04 5.66
C TRP A 23 -13.72 4.19 6.66
N PRO A 24 -13.51 3.89 7.95
CA PRO A 24 -13.11 4.90 8.93
C PRO A 24 -11.90 5.70 8.43
N ASP A 25 -11.94 7.02 8.63
CA ASP A 25 -10.91 7.98 8.20
C ASP A 25 -10.57 7.94 6.70
N GLY A 26 -11.39 7.29 5.87
CA GLY A 26 -11.14 7.12 4.45
C GLY A 26 -9.99 6.16 4.11
N LYS A 27 -9.54 5.33 5.07
CA LYS A 27 -8.31 4.55 4.93
C LYS A 27 -8.56 3.05 4.94
N PHE A 28 -7.93 2.36 4.00
CA PHE A 28 -7.96 0.91 3.88
C PHE A 28 -6.73 0.40 3.15
N VAL A 29 -6.27 -0.80 3.52
CA VAL A 29 -5.11 -1.41 2.90
C VAL A 29 -5.46 -2.00 1.54
N THR A 30 -4.70 -1.62 0.51
CA THR A 30 -4.77 -2.23 -0.82
C THR A 30 -3.53 -3.06 -1.14
N THR A 31 -2.39 -2.71 -0.53
CA THR A 31 -1.08 -3.30 -0.83
C THR A 31 -0.29 -3.49 0.45
N ASN A 32 0.21 -4.71 0.69
CA ASN A 32 1.10 -5.03 1.80
C ASN A 32 2.47 -5.46 1.28
N VAL A 33 3.52 -5.11 2.03
CA VAL A 33 4.83 -5.76 1.90
C VAL A 33 4.78 -7.05 2.71
N VAL A 34 5.11 -8.17 2.07
CA VAL A 34 5.11 -9.49 2.71
C VAL A 34 6.46 -10.15 2.51
N VAL A 35 6.99 -10.76 3.56
CA VAL A 35 8.22 -11.55 3.54
C VAL A 35 7.91 -12.98 3.97
N ARG A 36 8.60 -13.96 3.39
CA ARG A 36 8.51 -15.35 3.88
C ARG A 36 9.11 -15.43 5.27
N LYS A 37 8.40 -16.09 6.20
CA LYS A 37 8.84 -16.24 7.59
C LYS A 37 10.25 -16.79 7.72
N GLU A 38 10.56 -17.87 7.01
CA GLU A 38 11.90 -18.48 7.00
C GLU A 38 12.98 -17.50 6.56
N PHE A 39 12.73 -16.68 5.53
CA PHE A 39 13.68 -15.67 5.07
C PHE A 39 13.89 -14.58 6.13
N MET A 40 12.82 -14.15 6.82
CA MET A 40 12.92 -13.18 7.90
C MET A 40 13.75 -13.71 9.07
N ASP A 41 13.62 -15.00 9.39
CA ASP A 41 14.37 -15.65 10.47
C ASP A 41 15.85 -15.84 10.12
N GLN A 42 16.13 -16.21 8.87
CA GLN A 42 17.50 -16.43 8.39
C GLN A 42 18.25 -15.13 8.06
N HIS A 43 17.52 -14.08 7.65
CA HIS A 43 18.09 -12.82 7.18
C HIS A 43 17.42 -11.58 7.80
N PRO A 44 17.36 -11.47 9.14
CA PRO A 44 16.72 -10.34 9.81
C PRO A 44 17.40 -9.00 9.49
N ASP A 45 18.71 -9.02 9.21
CA ASP A 45 19.46 -7.82 8.82
C ASP A 45 19.02 -7.29 7.45
N LEU A 46 18.78 -8.17 6.47
CA LEU A 46 18.29 -7.79 5.15
C LEU A 46 16.85 -7.29 5.20
N VAL A 47 16.00 -7.91 6.02
CA VAL A 47 14.63 -7.42 6.25
C VAL A 47 14.66 -6.01 6.86
N SER A 48 15.51 -5.78 7.87
CA SER A 48 15.65 -4.46 8.49
C SER A 48 16.14 -3.40 7.48
N LYS A 49 17.16 -3.72 6.67
CA LYS A 49 17.66 -2.83 5.61
C LYS A 49 16.61 -2.53 4.55
N PHE A 50 15.84 -3.54 4.13
CA PHE A 50 14.73 -3.35 3.20
C PHE A 50 13.67 -2.41 3.78
N LEU A 51 13.25 -2.62 5.03
CA LEU A 51 12.26 -1.76 5.69
C LEU A 51 12.77 -0.33 5.87
N GLN A 52 14.06 -0.15 6.16
CA GLN A 52 14.69 1.17 6.18
C GLN A 52 14.59 1.86 4.82
N ALA A 53 14.97 1.18 3.74
CA ALA A 53 14.84 1.71 2.38
C ALA A 53 13.38 1.99 2.00
N HIS A 54 12.45 1.13 2.40
CA HIS A 54 11.01 1.30 2.16
C HIS A 54 10.46 2.56 2.84
N VAL A 55 10.77 2.75 4.12
CA VAL A 55 10.39 3.96 4.88
C VAL A 55 11.01 5.22 4.27
N ASP A 56 12.27 5.17 3.86
CA ASP A 56 12.95 6.31 3.20
C ASP A 56 12.35 6.64 1.84
N THR A 57 12.00 5.62 1.06
CA THR A 57 11.34 5.78 -0.24
C THR A 57 9.97 6.43 -0.08
N ILE A 58 9.18 5.99 0.91
CA ILE A 58 7.86 6.57 1.18
C ILE A 58 7.97 8.03 1.63
N GLN A 59 8.93 8.34 2.50
CA GLN A 59 9.19 9.73 2.89
C GLN A 59 9.63 10.58 1.69
N TYR A 60 10.48 10.05 0.81
CA TYR A 60 10.88 10.72 -0.41
C TYR A 60 9.66 11.00 -1.31
N ILE A 61 8.78 10.02 -1.52
CA ILE A 61 7.57 10.18 -2.32
C ILE A 61 6.68 11.28 -1.76
N LYS A 62 6.47 11.30 -0.43
CA LYS A 62 5.66 12.32 0.25
C LYS A 62 6.25 13.72 0.11
N SER A 63 7.57 13.86 0.24
CA SER A 63 8.25 15.15 0.16
C SER A 63 8.49 15.61 -1.28
N ASN A 64 8.44 14.71 -2.27
CA ASN A 64 8.78 14.99 -3.67
C ASN A 64 7.75 14.42 -4.67
N PRO A 65 6.45 14.76 -4.55
CA PRO A 65 5.39 14.12 -5.32
C PRO A 65 5.58 14.24 -6.84
N SER A 66 5.97 15.40 -7.36
CA SER A 66 6.20 15.60 -8.80
C SER A 66 7.36 14.76 -9.35
N SER A 67 8.43 14.61 -8.56
CA SER A 67 9.57 13.75 -8.91
C SER A 67 9.14 12.29 -8.90
N ALA A 68 8.46 11.85 -7.84
CA ALA A 68 7.95 10.49 -7.72
C ALA A 68 7.02 10.11 -8.88
N GLN A 69 6.09 10.99 -9.27
CA GLN A 69 5.23 10.81 -10.44
C GLN A 69 6.02 10.62 -11.73
N SER A 70 7.05 11.46 -11.95
CA SER A 70 7.90 11.40 -13.14
C SER A 70 8.72 10.11 -13.20
N ILE A 71 9.29 9.69 -12.06
CA ILE A 71 10.05 8.45 -11.94
C ILE A 71 9.13 7.26 -12.22
N VAL A 72 7.96 7.18 -11.57
CA VAL A 72 7.01 6.09 -11.75
C VAL A 72 6.54 5.98 -13.19
N ASN A 73 6.18 7.10 -13.84
CA ASN A 73 5.73 7.07 -15.23
C ASN A 73 6.85 6.66 -16.20
N SER A 74 8.10 7.05 -15.91
CA SER A 74 9.27 6.64 -16.67
C SER A 74 9.53 5.13 -16.53
N GLU A 75 9.43 4.59 -15.32
CA GLU A 75 9.57 3.15 -15.08
C GLU A 75 8.43 2.34 -15.72
N ILE A 76 7.19 2.83 -15.68
CA ILE A 76 6.07 2.23 -16.40
C ILE A 76 6.37 2.19 -17.90
N LYS A 77 6.85 3.29 -18.50
CA LYS A 77 7.24 3.31 -19.91
C LYS A 77 8.35 2.31 -20.20
N ARG A 78 9.36 2.23 -19.34
CA ARG A 78 10.49 1.31 -19.50
C ARG A 78 10.03 -0.15 -19.51
N ILE A 79 9.10 -0.52 -18.62
CA ILE A 79 8.60 -1.90 -18.47
C ILE A 79 7.55 -2.26 -19.53
N THR A 80 6.64 -1.33 -19.83
CA THR A 80 5.45 -1.60 -20.68
C THR A 80 5.57 -1.06 -22.11
N GLY A 81 6.62 -0.27 -22.41
CA GLY A 81 6.82 0.42 -23.68
C GLY A 81 6.08 1.75 -23.81
N LYS A 82 5.13 2.08 -22.92
CA LYS A 82 4.30 3.28 -23.04
C LYS A 82 4.11 4.00 -21.70
N ALA A 83 4.34 5.31 -21.70
CA ALA A 83 4.00 6.18 -20.58
C ALA A 83 2.50 6.51 -20.59
N PHE A 84 1.94 6.80 -19.42
CA PHE A 84 0.62 7.41 -19.32
C PHE A 84 0.70 8.93 -19.59
N PRO A 85 -0.40 9.55 -20.06
CA PRO A 85 -0.51 11.00 -20.11
C PRO A 85 -0.22 11.63 -18.73
N GLY A 86 0.45 12.78 -18.70
CA GLY A 86 0.81 13.44 -17.44
C GLY A 86 -0.41 13.74 -16.56
N THR A 87 -1.54 14.10 -17.15
CA THR A 87 -2.81 14.35 -16.45
C THR A 87 -3.37 13.09 -15.77
N VAL A 88 -3.24 11.92 -16.41
CA VAL A 88 -3.66 10.63 -15.86
C VAL A 88 -2.78 10.25 -14.67
N ILE A 89 -1.45 10.40 -14.78
CA ILE A 89 -0.54 10.13 -13.65
C ILE A 89 -0.82 11.06 -12.48
N ALA A 90 -0.87 12.38 -12.74
CA ALA A 90 -1.09 13.37 -11.70
C ALA A 90 -2.41 13.12 -10.95
N SER A 91 -3.51 12.91 -11.68
CA SER A 91 -4.82 12.64 -11.07
C SER A 91 -4.87 11.29 -10.37
N SER A 92 -4.15 10.28 -10.87
CA SER A 92 -4.10 8.98 -10.20
C SER A 92 -3.40 9.05 -8.84
N PHE A 93 -2.36 9.88 -8.71
CA PHE A 93 -1.64 10.05 -7.44
C PHE A 93 -2.48 10.75 -6.37
N THR A 94 -3.49 11.57 -6.72
CA THR A 94 -4.38 12.17 -5.72
C THR A 94 -5.35 11.17 -5.08
N ASN A 95 -5.48 9.98 -5.67
CA ASN A 95 -6.31 8.90 -5.16
C ASN A 95 -5.50 7.86 -4.36
N LEU A 96 -4.20 8.09 -4.15
CA LEU A 96 -3.30 7.15 -3.47
C LEU A 96 -2.77 7.74 -2.17
N ASP A 97 -2.94 6.99 -1.09
CA ASP A 97 -2.19 7.18 0.15
C ASP A 97 -1.01 6.21 0.17
N ILE A 98 0.18 6.74 -0.14
CA ILE A 98 1.43 5.96 -0.11
C ILE A 98 2.04 6.09 1.29
N ILE A 99 1.83 5.08 2.13
CA ILE A 99 2.24 5.06 3.54
C ILE A 99 2.92 3.73 3.89
N TYR A 100 3.71 3.72 4.96
CA TYR A 100 4.39 2.52 5.48
C TYR A 100 3.58 1.81 6.58
N ASP A 101 2.51 2.43 7.07
CA ASP A 101 1.58 1.81 8.01
C ASP A 101 0.74 0.78 7.24
N PRO A 102 0.76 -0.51 7.62
CA PRO A 102 0.02 -1.54 6.91
C PRO A 102 -1.49 -1.51 7.17
N LEU A 103 -2.00 -0.63 8.05
CA LEU A 103 -3.41 -0.48 8.39
C LEU A 103 -4.05 -1.82 8.80
N VAL A 104 -3.43 -2.50 9.78
CA VAL A 104 -3.74 -3.88 10.19
C VAL A 104 -5.24 -4.14 10.36
N SER A 105 -5.96 -3.25 11.04
CA SER A 105 -7.40 -3.39 11.31
C SER A 105 -8.23 -3.50 10.03
N THR A 106 -7.82 -2.82 8.96
CA THR A 106 -8.54 -2.81 7.68
C THR A 106 -8.35 -4.11 6.90
N LEU A 107 -7.21 -4.79 7.08
CA LEU A 107 -7.03 -6.17 6.59
C LEU A 107 -7.99 -7.12 7.31
N MET A 108 -8.10 -7.01 8.63
CA MET A 108 -8.96 -7.89 9.43
C MET A 108 -10.43 -7.75 9.01
N VAL A 109 -10.90 -6.51 8.82
CA VAL A 109 -12.25 -6.24 8.29
C VAL A 109 -12.42 -6.81 6.87
N SER A 110 -11.41 -6.66 6.01
CA SER A 110 -11.46 -7.22 4.65
C SER A 110 -11.54 -8.74 4.65
N ALA A 111 -10.78 -9.40 5.52
CA ALA A 111 -10.83 -10.84 5.68
C ALA A 111 -12.18 -11.32 6.25
N ASP A 112 -12.74 -10.61 7.22
CA ASP A 112 -14.06 -10.90 7.77
C ASP A 112 -15.17 -10.80 6.72
N ARG A 113 -15.11 -9.75 5.88
CA ARG A 113 -16.02 -9.60 4.73
C ARG A 113 -15.83 -10.74 3.73
N ALA A 114 -14.60 -11.08 3.37
CA ALA A 114 -14.30 -12.16 2.43
C ALA A 114 -14.76 -13.54 2.95
N TYR A 115 -14.57 -13.81 4.24
CA TYR A 115 -15.08 -15.02 4.89
C TYR A 115 -16.61 -15.07 4.86
N SER A 116 -17.28 -13.98 5.23
CA SER A 116 -18.74 -13.88 5.22
C SER A 116 -19.35 -14.09 3.82
N LEU A 117 -18.59 -13.76 2.77
CA LEU A 117 -18.95 -14.00 1.37
C LEU A 117 -18.56 -15.40 0.87
N GLY A 118 -17.94 -16.24 1.70
CA GLY A 118 -17.55 -17.62 1.38
C GLY A 118 -16.22 -17.77 0.63
N PHE A 119 -15.39 -16.72 0.56
CA PHE A 119 -14.11 -16.76 -0.17
C PHE A 119 -12.95 -17.38 0.63
N LEU A 120 -13.09 -17.54 1.95
CA LEU A 120 -12.02 -18.00 2.84
C LEU A 120 -12.31 -19.37 3.48
N GLY A 121 -12.92 -20.27 2.71
CA GLY A 121 -13.20 -21.64 3.14
C GLY A 121 -14.41 -21.76 4.07
N SER A 122 -14.56 -22.93 4.69
CA SER A 122 -15.71 -23.27 5.54
C SER A 122 -15.55 -22.83 6.99
N SER A 123 -14.35 -22.41 7.41
CA SER A 123 -14.05 -21.93 8.75
C SER A 123 -13.27 -20.62 8.68
N LYS A 124 -13.57 -19.68 9.57
CA LYS A 124 -12.88 -18.39 9.62
C LYS A 124 -11.38 -18.61 9.82
N PRO A 125 -10.50 -18.09 8.95
CA PRO A 125 -9.07 -18.26 9.13
C PRO A 125 -8.60 -17.52 10.38
N ASP A 126 -7.68 -18.14 11.11
CA ASP A 126 -6.93 -17.47 12.16
C ASP A 126 -5.84 -16.61 11.51
N LEU A 127 -5.95 -15.30 11.68
CA LEU A 127 -4.99 -14.32 11.16
C LEU A 127 -4.04 -13.81 12.25
N SER A 128 -4.07 -14.42 13.43
CA SER A 128 -3.14 -14.11 14.51
C SER A 128 -1.70 -14.27 14.01
N GLY A 129 -0.88 -13.23 14.20
CA GLY A 129 0.52 -13.24 13.77
C GLY A 129 0.76 -13.03 12.26
N ILE A 130 -0.27 -12.70 11.47
CA ILE A 130 -0.08 -12.34 10.05
C ILE A 130 0.78 -11.07 9.87
N TYR A 131 0.84 -10.23 10.90
CA TYR A 131 1.72 -9.08 10.99
C TYR A 131 2.75 -9.25 12.10
N ASP A 132 4.03 -9.07 11.75
CA ASP A 132 5.10 -8.78 12.69
C ASP A 132 5.59 -7.35 12.45
N LEU A 133 5.17 -6.42 13.32
CA LEU A 133 5.50 -5.00 13.20
C LEU A 133 6.77 -4.61 13.96
N ALA A 134 7.37 -5.52 14.74
CA ALA A 134 8.53 -5.19 15.55
C ALA A 134 9.72 -4.69 14.69
N PRO A 135 10.07 -5.32 13.55
CA PRO A 135 11.15 -4.84 12.70
C PRO A 135 10.88 -3.44 12.13
N LEU A 136 9.66 -3.16 11.69
CA LEU A 136 9.27 -1.85 11.17
C LEU A 136 9.33 -0.78 12.28
N ASN A 137 8.78 -1.06 13.46
CA ASN A 137 8.78 -0.13 14.58
C ASN A 137 10.19 0.20 15.10
N GLN A 138 11.12 -0.75 15.04
CA GLN A 138 12.53 -0.48 15.32
C GLN A 138 13.13 0.51 14.31
N VAL A 139 12.82 0.36 13.01
CA VAL A 139 13.26 1.29 11.96
C VAL A 139 12.66 2.68 12.17
N LEU A 140 11.35 2.77 12.45
CA LEU A 140 10.65 4.03 12.68
C LEU A 140 11.22 4.77 13.90
N THR A 141 11.41 4.06 15.02
CA THR A 141 12.00 4.62 16.25
C THR A 141 13.41 5.18 16.00
N LYS A 142 14.26 4.43 15.30
CA LYS A 142 15.63 4.90 14.95
C LYS A 142 15.62 6.15 14.07
N LYS A 143 14.55 6.38 13.32
CA LYS A 143 14.35 7.58 12.48
C LYS A 143 13.60 8.70 13.20
N GLY A 144 13.22 8.53 14.46
CA GLY A 144 12.42 9.52 15.21
C GLY A 144 10.98 9.64 14.69
N LEU A 145 10.46 8.62 14.03
CA LEU A 145 9.09 8.57 13.53
C LEU A 145 8.17 7.85 14.51
N ALA A 146 6.88 8.18 14.47
CA ALA A 146 5.87 7.47 15.24
C ALA A 146 5.80 6.00 14.84
N THR A 147 5.68 5.12 15.82
CA THR A 147 5.47 3.68 15.59
C THR A 147 4.06 3.41 15.10
N VAL A 148 3.91 2.29 14.40
CA VAL A 148 2.61 1.77 13.95
C VAL A 148 2.13 0.69 14.91
N SER A 149 0.82 0.47 14.95
CA SER A 149 0.21 -0.53 15.82
C SER A 149 -0.59 -1.54 14.99
N GLY A 150 -0.53 -2.80 15.42
CA GLY A 150 -1.52 -3.79 15.05
C GLY A 150 -2.64 -3.68 16.07
N SER A 151 -3.87 -3.49 15.61
CA SER A 151 -5.04 -3.66 16.47
C SER A 151 -5.15 -5.11 16.92
#